data_AF-A0A0K1ERX1-F1
#
_entry.id   AF-A0A0K1ERX1-F1
#
_cell.length_a   1.000
_cell.length_b   1.000
_cell.length_c   1.000
_cell.angle_alpha   90.00
_cell.angle_beta   90.00
_cell.angle_gamma   90.00
#
_symmetry.space_group_name_H-M   'P 1'
#
loop_
_entity.id
_entity.type
_entity.pdbx_description
1 polymer ?
#
loop_
_entity_poly.entity_id
_entity_poly.type
_entity_poly.pdbx_seq_one_letter_code
_entity_poly.pdbx_strand_id
1 'polypeptide(L)'
;MAGPLNPIVGEREFNGAEFDYLIDLEPSALMGLKTAQRGFARVLGEIVGNEVEWAEKAGVTAADMTHLALLNQRIARLDEYLAPVQKFAEMLSETRYVLEDRRQHIVLNIGASVERRGKEMPELLARYQKTRAYRSAAGKKAAKTRQRNAQEQEAEARALEADPDAELLDEALEAEPCGEVG
;
A
#
# COMPACT_ATOMS: atom_id res chain seq x y z
N MET A 1 -27.69 4.07 -23.14
CA MET A 1 -27.38 5.51 -23.05
C MET A 1 -25.89 5.64 -23.18
N ALA A 2 -25.40 6.31 -24.23
CA ALA A 2 -23.97 6.56 -24.38
C ALA A 2 -23.60 7.63 -23.33
N GLY A 3 -23.07 7.18 -22.19
CA GLY A 3 -22.44 8.04 -21.20
C GLY A 3 -21.24 8.79 -21.79
N PRO A 4 -20.61 9.69 -21.02
CA PRO A 4 -19.45 10.44 -21.49
C PRO A 4 -18.40 9.49 -22.07
N LEU A 5 -17.91 9.80 -23.26
CA LEU A 5 -16.87 9.03 -23.95
C LEU A 5 -15.58 8.94 -23.12
N ASN A 6 -15.40 9.80 -22.12
CA ASN A 6 -14.23 9.82 -21.25
C ASN A 6 -14.68 9.54 -19.82
N PRO A 7 -14.11 8.51 -19.17
CA PRO A 7 -14.49 8.16 -17.83
C PRO A 7 -14.06 9.26 -16.84
N ILE A 8 -14.90 9.50 -15.84
CA ILE A 8 -14.64 10.48 -14.78
C ILE A 8 -14.21 9.75 -13.51
N VAL A 9 -13.30 10.36 -12.75
CA VAL A 9 -12.87 9.84 -11.45
C VAL A 9 -14.09 9.60 -10.54
N GLY A 10 -14.27 8.36 -10.08
CA GLY A 10 -15.40 7.95 -9.24
C GLY A 10 -16.63 7.45 -10.01
N GLU A 11 -16.58 7.40 -11.34
CA GLU A 11 -17.57 6.74 -12.16
C GLU A 11 -17.67 5.24 -11.85
N ARG A 12 -18.86 4.67 -12.04
CA ARG A 12 -19.16 3.26 -11.70
C ARG A 12 -19.40 2.39 -12.93
N GLU A 13 -19.52 3.02 -14.10
CA GLU A 13 -19.75 2.35 -15.38
C GLU A 13 -18.59 2.73 -16.31
N PHE A 14 -17.88 1.72 -16.80
CA PHE A 14 -16.77 1.91 -17.74
C PHE A 14 -17.09 1.15 -19.01
N ASN A 15 -17.13 1.86 -20.13
CA ASN A 15 -17.30 1.24 -21.44
C ASN A 15 -15.96 1.23 -22.19
N GLY A 16 -15.32 0.06 -22.22
CA GLY A 16 -14.07 -0.19 -22.93
C GLY A 16 -14.24 -0.79 -24.32
N ALA A 17 -15.44 -0.75 -24.92
CA ALA A 17 -15.70 -1.39 -26.22
C ALA A 17 -14.85 -0.84 -27.38
N GLU A 18 -14.25 0.34 -27.21
CA GLU A 18 -13.30 0.91 -28.18
C GLU A 18 -11.91 0.25 -28.18
N PHE A 19 -11.58 -0.52 -27.13
CA PHE A 19 -10.28 -1.15 -26.99
C PHE A 19 -10.26 -2.54 -27.63
N ASP A 20 -10.24 -2.60 -28.96
CA ASP A 20 -10.11 -3.85 -29.73
C ASP A 20 -8.68 -4.46 -29.67
N TYR A 21 -7.77 -3.82 -28.93
CA TYR A 21 -6.34 -4.15 -28.84
C TYR A 21 -5.87 -4.49 -27.41
N LEU A 22 -6.80 -4.80 -26.50
CA LEU A 22 -6.42 -5.23 -25.14
C LEU A 22 -5.71 -6.59 -25.17
N ILE A 23 -4.66 -6.71 -24.36
CA ILE A 23 -3.88 -7.93 -24.23
C ILE A 23 -3.92 -8.34 -22.77
N ASP A 24 -4.38 -9.57 -22.51
CA ASP A 24 -4.30 -10.20 -21.19
C ASP A 24 -2.95 -10.92 -21.09
N LEU A 25 -2.08 -10.39 -20.24
CA LEU A 25 -0.74 -10.95 -19.98
C LEU A 25 -0.69 -11.52 -18.57
N GLU A 26 -0.07 -12.69 -18.45
CA GLU A 26 0.30 -13.20 -17.14
C GLU A 26 1.30 -12.24 -16.45
N PRO A 27 1.30 -12.12 -15.11
CA PRO A 27 2.19 -11.20 -14.40
C PRO A 27 3.67 -11.37 -14.73
N SER A 28 4.13 -12.59 -15.02
CA SER A 28 5.51 -12.90 -15.44
C SER A 28 5.83 -12.43 -16.85
N ALA A 29 4.84 -12.32 -17.74
CA ALA A 29 5.03 -11.87 -19.12
C ALA A 29 5.29 -10.35 -19.23
N LEU A 30 5.12 -9.60 -18.14
CA LEU A 30 5.53 -8.20 -18.05
C LEU A 30 7.06 -8.06 -18.00
N MET A 31 7.79 -9.10 -17.61
CA MET A 31 9.25 -9.07 -17.52
C MET A 31 9.89 -8.94 -18.90
N GLY A 32 10.73 -7.92 -19.08
CA GLY A 32 11.43 -7.67 -20.34
C GLY A 32 10.70 -6.72 -21.30
N LEU A 33 9.45 -6.33 -21.00
CA LEU A 33 8.79 -5.24 -21.73
C LEU A 33 9.49 -3.91 -21.45
N LYS A 34 9.65 -3.11 -22.51
CA LYS A 34 10.27 -1.78 -22.41
C LYS A 34 9.21 -0.75 -22.01
N THR A 35 9.55 0.09 -21.05
CA THR A 35 8.74 1.25 -20.65
C THR A 35 9.42 2.55 -21.04
N ALA A 36 8.60 3.59 -21.25
CA ALA A 36 9.10 4.93 -21.53
C ALA A 36 10.02 5.39 -20.39
N GLN A 37 11.24 5.78 -20.74
CA GLN A 37 12.21 6.29 -19.80
C GLN A 37 12.10 7.80 -19.65
N ARG A 38 12.74 8.35 -18.61
CA ARG A 38 12.84 9.80 -18.44
C ARG A 38 13.42 10.43 -19.70
N GLY A 39 12.73 11.44 -20.23
CA GLY A 39 13.15 12.16 -21.44
C GLY A 39 12.57 11.60 -22.74
N PHE A 40 11.82 10.50 -22.72
CA PHE A 40 11.22 9.92 -23.92
C PHE A 40 10.34 10.91 -24.72
N ALA A 41 9.58 11.77 -24.03
CA ALA A 41 8.78 12.81 -24.69
C ALA A 41 9.63 13.80 -25.51
N ARG A 42 10.87 14.10 -25.09
CA ARG A 42 11.80 14.95 -25.86
C ARG A 42 12.27 14.24 -27.12
N VAL A 43 12.57 12.95 -27.02
CA VAL A 43 12.96 12.11 -28.16
C VAL A 43 11.80 12.02 -29.15
N LEU A 44 10.55 11.84 -28.70
CA LEU A 44 9.39 11.89 -29.57
C LEU A 44 9.25 13.24 -30.28
N GLY A 45 9.43 14.35 -29.56
CA GLY A 45 9.42 15.69 -30.15
C GLY A 45 10.50 15.89 -31.22
N GLU A 46 11.70 15.36 -31.00
CA GLU A 46 12.79 15.37 -31.97
C GLU A 46 12.45 14.53 -33.22
N ILE A 47 11.93 13.32 -33.04
CA ILE A 47 11.52 12.44 -34.15
C ILE A 47 10.46 13.13 -35.01
N VAL A 48 9.41 13.67 -34.40
CA VAL A 48 8.34 14.37 -35.11
C VAL A 48 8.85 15.65 -35.78
N GLY A 49 9.72 16.41 -35.11
CA GLY A 49 10.30 17.64 -35.66
C GLY A 49 11.19 17.41 -36.88
N ASN A 50 11.85 16.25 -36.95
CA ASN A 50 12.77 15.90 -38.03
C ASN A 50 12.14 15.04 -39.15
N GLU A 51 10.87 14.66 -39.02
CA GLU A 51 10.19 13.71 -39.92
C GLU A 51 10.29 14.12 -41.40
N VAL A 52 9.97 15.38 -41.71
CA VAL A 52 9.84 15.84 -43.10
C VAL A 52 11.19 15.88 -43.83
N GLU A 53 12.29 16.24 -43.15
CA GLU A 53 13.58 16.50 -43.79
C GLU A 53 14.58 15.33 -43.68
N TRP A 54 14.47 14.53 -42.60
CA TRP A 54 15.49 13.54 -42.24
C TRP A 54 14.98 12.10 -42.18
N ALA A 55 13.67 11.84 -42.17
CA ALA A 55 13.14 10.48 -42.05
C ALA A 55 13.65 9.56 -43.16
N GLU A 56 13.56 9.98 -44.43
CA GLU A 56 14.02 9.17 -45.57
C GLU A 56 15.51 8.88 -45.51
N LYS A 57 16.32 9.87 -45.14
CA LYS A 57 17.78 9.73 -44.98
C LYS A 57 18.15 8.78 -43.83
N ALA A 58 17.33 8.73 -42.79
CA ALA A 58 17.48 7.84 -41.65
C ALA A 58 16.90 6.43 -41.90
N GLY A 59 16.30 6.19 -43.07
CA GLY A 59 15.61 4.93 -43.38
C GLY A 59 14.31 4.73 -42.60
N VAL A 60 13.74 5.79 -42.02
CA VAL A 60 12.45 5.76 -41.32
C VAL A 60 11.34 5.84 -42.36
N THR A 61 10.46 4.85 -42.37
CA THR A 61 9.36 4.82 -43.34
C THR A 61 8.14 5.57 -42.84
N ALA A 62 7.26 5.99 -43.76
CA ALA A 62 5.95 6.56 -43.39
C ALA A 62 5.09 5.57 -42.58
N ALA A 63 5.29 4.26 -42.78
CA ALA A 63 4.62 3.22 -42.01
C ALA A 63 5.09 3.21 -40.55
N ASP A 64 6.39 3.39 -40.30
CA ASP A 64 6.94 3.47 -38.94
C ASP A 64 6.37 4.69 -38.19
N MET A 65 6.31 5.85 -38.85
CA MET A 65 5.75 7.07 -38.27
C MET A 65 4.24 6.94 -37.99
N THR A 66 3.49 6.36 -38.92
CA THR A 66 2.06 6.08 -38.73
C THR A 66 1.83 5.11 -37.56
N HIS A 67 2.65 4.06 -37.47
CA HIS A 67 2.55 3.09 -36.39
C HIS A 67 2.91 3.71 -35.03
N LEU A 68 3.97 4.52 -34.98
CA LEU A 68 4.36 5.25 -33.77
C LEU A 68 3.23 6.20 -33.30
N ALA A 69 2.63 6.95 -34.23
CA ALA A 69 1.50 7.83 -33.92
C ALA A 69 0.30 7.05 -33.37
N LEU A 70 -0.03 5.91 -33.98
CA LEU A 70 -1.10 5.03 -33.51
C LEU A 70 -0.84 4.49 -32.10
N LEU A 71 0.38 4.04 -31.82
CA LEU A 71 0.76 3.55 -30.49
C LEU A 71 0.65 4.66 -29.43
N ASN A 72 1.14 5.87 -29.75
CA ASN A 72 1.02 7.02 -28.84
C ASN A 72 -0.45 7.36 -28.54
N GLN A 73 -1.31 7.36 -29.56
CA GLN A 73 -2.75 7.60 -29.38
C GLN A 73 -3.39 6.52 -28.50
N ARG A 74 -3.08 5.24 -28.77
CA ARG A 74 -3.62 4.11 -28.00
C ARG A 74 -3.17 4.14 -26.53
N ILE A 75 -1.91 4.45 -26.27
CA ILE A 75 -1.37 4.59 -24.90
C ILE A 75 -2.06 5.75 -24.18
N ALA A 76 -2.13 6.94 -24.80
CA ALA A 76 -2.80 8.09 -24.20
C ALA A 76 -4.27 7.78 -23.86
N ARG A 77 -4.96 7.05 -24.74
CA ARG A 77 -6.35 6.62 -24.51
C ARG A 77 -6.49 5.63 -23.36
N LEU A 78 -5.55 4.68 -23.23
CA LEU A 78 -5.51 3.78 -22.07
C LEU A 78 -5.30 4.57 -20.78
N ASP A 79 -4.39 5.55 -20.78
CA ASP A 79 -4.09 6.35 -19.59
C ASP A 79 -5.29 7.17 -19.10
N GLU A 80 -6.12 7.70 -20.02
CA GLU A 80 -7.38 8.38 -19.69
C GLU A 80 -8.36 7.47 -18.94
N TYR A 81 -8.39 6.18 -19.27
CA TYR A 81 -9.28 5.18 -18.62
C TYR A 81 -8.68 4.61 -17.34
N LEU A 82 -7.36 4.48 -17.27
CA LEU A 82 -6.68 3.86 -16.13
C LEU A 82 -6.93 4.62 -14.83
N ALA A 83 -6.87 5.97 -14.84
CA ALA A 83 -7.01 6.73 -13.60
C ALA A 83 -8.41 6.60 -12.96
N PRO A 84 -9.52 6.73 -13.70
CA PRO A 84 -10.86 6.47 -13.17
C PRO A 84 -11.09 5.02 -12.71
N VAL A 85 -10.60 4.03 -13.47
CA VAL A 85 -10.72 2.60 -13.10
C VAL A 85 -9.94 2.31 -11.82
N GLN A 86 -8.73 2.85 -11.67
CA GLN A 86 -7.94 2.75 -10.44
C GLN A 86 -8.68 3.36 -9.26
N LYS A 87 -9.33 4.53 -9.44
CA LYS A 87 -10.13 5.12 -8.36
C LYS A 87 -11.32 4.24 -7.98
N PHE A 88 -12.00 3.66 -8.97
CA PHE A 88 -13.10 2.75 -8.68
C PHE A 88 -12.64 1.50 -7.92
N ALA A 89 -11.49 0.93 -8.31
CA ALA A 89 -10.87 -0.18 -7.58
C ALA A 89 -10.49 0.20 -6.13
N GLU A 90 -9.98 1.41 -5.93
CA GLU A 90 -9.71 1.97 -4.59
C GLU A 90 -11.00 2.03 -3.76
N MET A 91 -12.07 2.62 -4.30
CA MET A 91 -13.37 2.71 -3.61
C MET A 91 -13.95 1.34 -3.24
N LEU A 92 -13.80 0.33 -4.10
CA LEU A 92 -14.19 -1.06 -3.80
C LEU A 92 -13.36 -1.62 -2.64
N SER A 93 -12.04 -1.36 -2.63
CA SER A 93 -11.15 -1.83 -1.58
C SER A 93 -11.48 -1.16 -0.23
N GLU A 94 -11.70 0.15 -0.20
CA GLU A 94 -12.10 0.91 0.98
C GLU A 94 -13.45 0.43 1.52
N THR A 95 -14.44 0.27 0.64
CA THR A 95 -15.75 -0.25 1.01
C THR A 95 -15.63 -1.64 1.61
N ARG A 96 -14.78 -2.51 1.05
CA ARG A 96 -14.51 -3.83 1.62
C ARG A 96 -13.95 -3.73 3.04
N TYR A 97 -13.00 -2.83 3.30
CA TYR A 97 -12.47 -2.63 4.66
C TYR A 97 -13.54 -2.16 5.65
N VAL A 98 -14.39 -1.21 5.26
CA VAL A 98 -15.50 -0.72 6.09
C VAL A 98 -16.50 -1.85 6.39
N LEU A 99 -16.85 -2.65 5.38
CA LEU A 99 -17.76 -3.78 5.56
C LEU A 99 -17.14 -4.88 6.44
N GLU A 100 -15.84 -5.12 6.28
CA GLU A 100 -15.10 -6.06 7.12
C GLU A 100 -15.11 -5.63 8.58
N ASP A 101 -14.78 -4.36 8.86
CA ASP A 101 -14.81 -3.80 10.20
C ASP A 101 -16.19 -3.96 10.87
N ARG A 102 -17.26 -3.58 10.15
CA ARG A 102 -18.64 -3.77 10.60
C ARG A 102 -18.95 -5.24 10.91
N ARG A 103 -18.51 -6.15 10.02
CA ARG A 103 -18.67 -7.60 10.21
C ARG A 103 -17.95 -8.07 11.47
N GLN A 104 -16.73 -7.60 11.71
CA GLN A 104 -15.95 -7.93 12.90
C GLN A 104 -16.64 -7.45 14.18
N HIS A 105 -17.14 -6.22 14.20
CA HIS A 105 -17.93 -5.70 15.33
C HIS A 105 -19.14 -6.58 15.65
N ILE A 106 -19.89 -7.01 14.64
CA ILE A 106 -21.03 -7.91 14.82
C ILE A 106 -20.58 -9.24 15.44
N VAL A 107 -19.51 -9.86 14.92
CA VAL A 107 -18.98 -11.13 15.44
C VAL A 107 -18.54 -11.00 16.91
N LEU A 108 -17.86 -9.91 17.27
CA LEU A 108 -17.43 -9.65 18.64
C LEU A 108 -18.62 -9.45 19.58
N ASN A 109 -19.67 -8.74 19.13
CA ASN A 109 -20.90 -8.55 19.88
C ASN A 109 -21.66 -9.87 20.10
N ILE A 110 -21.72 -10.72 19.07
CA ILE A 110 -22.28 -12.08 19.19
C ILE A 110 -21.50 -12.87 20.24
N GLY A 111 -20.16 -12.86 20.17
CA GLY A 111 -19.31 -13.54 21.15
C GLY A 111 -19.54 -13.04 22.58
N ALA A 112 -19.70 -11.73 22.78
CA ALA A 112 -20.01 -11.15 24.08
C ALA A 112 -21.41 -11.57 24.59
N SER A 113 -22.40 -11.59 23.71
CA SER A 113 -23.76 -12.03 24.04
C SER A 113 -23.82 -13.51 24.43
N VAL A 114 -23.07 -14.36 23.72
CA VAL A 114 -22.91 -15.80 24.02
C VAL A 114 -22.31 -15.99 25.40
N GLU A 115 -21.22 -15.29 25.75
CA GLU A 115 -20.60 -15.41 27.08
C GLU A 115 -21.56 -14.98 28.20
N ARG A 116 -22.33 -13.91 27.97
CA ARG A 116 -23.32 -13.42 28.94
C ARG A 116 -24.43 -14.44 29.16
N ARG A 117 -25.06 -14.92 28.08
CA ARG A 117 -26.17 -15.90 28.15
C ARG A 117 -25.70 -17.29 28.56
N GLY A 118 -24.45 -17.63 28.27
CA GLY A 118 -23.84 -18.91 28.66
C GLY A 118 -23.74 -19.12 30.16
N LYS A 119 -23.88 -18.07 30.97
CA LYS A 119 -24.03 -18.17 32.43
C LYS A 119 -25.34 -18.87 32.84
N GLU A 120 -26.40 -18.67 32.07
CA GLU A 120 -27.72 -19.26 32.29
C GLU A 120 -27.91 -20.54 31.46
N MET A 121 -27.32 -20.60 30.25
CA MET A 121 -27.39 -21.75 29.34
C MET A 121 -25.98 -22.25 28.96
N PRO A 122 -25.36 -23.12 29.78
CA PRO A 122 -23.96 -23.53 29.61
C PRO A 122 -23.65 -24.21 28.26
N GLU A 123 -24.63 -24.89 27.65
CA GLU A 123 -24.49 -25.51 26.32
C GLU A 123 -24.09 -24.54 25.20
N LEU A 124 -24.46 -23.25 25.33
CA LEU A 124 -24.07 -22.21 24.38
C LEU A 124 -22.56 -22.03 24.34
N LEU A 125 -21.88 -22.20 25.48
CA LEU A 125 -20.44 -22.02 25.58
C LEU A 125 -19.67 -23.07 24.77
N ALA A 126 -20.18 -24.30 24.71
CA ALA A 126 -19.62 -25.39 23.92
C ALA A 126 -19.92 -25.20 22.42
N ARG A 127 -21.16 -24.84 22.07
CA ARG A 127 -21.59 -24.64 20.67
C ARG A 127 -20.85 -23.49 19.98
N TYR A 128 -20.52 -22.42 20.71
CA TYR A 128 -19.86 -21.23 20.18
C TYR A 128 -18.37 -21.12 20.56
N GLN A 129 -17.70 -22.23 20.82
CA GLN A 129 -16.30 -22.25 21.25
C GLN A 129 -15.36 -21.45 20.32
N LYS A 130 -15.53 -21.57 19.00
CA LYS A 130 -14.70 -20.84 18.00
C LYS A 130 -14.89 -19.32 18.09
N THR A 131 -16.13 -18.86 18.18
CA THR A 131 -16.46 -17.43 18.30
C THR A 131 -15.89 -16.83 19.60
N ARG A 132 -16.00 -17.58 20.70
CA ARG A 132 -15.42 -17.18 22.00
C ARG A 132 -13.89 -17.12 21.93
N ALA A 133 -13.26 -18.15 21.35
CA ALA A 133 -11.82 -18.18 21.16
C ALA A 133 -11.34 -16.99 20.33
N TYR A 134 -12.00 -16.71 19.21
CA TYR A 134 -11.73 -15.57 18.34
C TYR A 134 -11.81 -14.23 19.08
N ARG A 135 -12.91 -13.97 19.79
CA ARG A 135 -13.09 -12.76 20.63
C ARG A 135 -11.98 -12.61 21.67
N SER A 136 -11.59 -13.72 22.32
CA SER A 136 -10.56 -13.70 23.36
C SER A 136 -9.13 -13.51 22.84
N ALA A 137 -8.88 -13.72 21.54
CA ALA A 137 -7.54 -13.75 20.97
C ALA A 137 -6.81 -12.41 21.12
N ALA A 138 -7.49 -11.29 20.87
CA ALA A 138 -6.93 -9.96 21.03
C ALA A 138 -6.53 -9.67 22.49
N GLY A 139 -7.40 -10.01 23.44
CA GLY A 139 -7.11 -9.85 24.88
C GLY A 139 -5.94 -10.71 25.35
N LYS A 140 -5.84 -11.96 24.87
CA LYS A 140 -4.72 -12.86 25.18
C LYS A 140 -3.39 -12.31 24.65
N LYS A 141 -3.38 -11.78 23.41
CA LYS A 141 -2.19 -11.15 22.83
C LYS A 141 -1.78 -9.91 23.63
N ALA A 142 -2.73 -9.04 23.98
CA ALA A 142 -2.46 -7.84 24.77
C ALA A 142 -1.90 -8.18 26.17
N ALA A 143 -2.46 -9.16 26.85
CA ALA A 143 -1.95 -9.63 28.14
C ALA A 143 -0.50 -10.15 28.03
N LYS A 144 -0.21 -10.94 27.00
CA LYS A 144 1.15 -11.44 26.72
C LYS A 144 2.13 -10.30 26.46
N THR A 145 1.74 -9.30 25.68
CA THR A 145 2.58 -8.11 25.42
C THR A 145 2.84 -7.33 26.70
N ARG A 146 1.82 -7.09 27.53
CA ARG A 146 2.00 -6.38 28.82
C ARG A 146 2.95 -7.12 29.76
N GLN A 147 2.82 -8.44 29.85
CA GLN A 147 3.71 -9.26 30.68
C GLN A 147 5.16 -9.19 30.20
N ARG A 148 5.39 -9.26 28.88
CA ARG A 148 6.74 -9.15 28.32
C ARG A 148 7.35 -7.78 28.59
N ASN A 149 6.61 -6.70 28.36
CA ASN A 149 7.12 -5.35 28.59
C ASN A 149 7.41 -5.10 30.08
N ALA A 150 6.59 -5.64 31.00
CA ALA A 150 6.87 -5.55 32.44
C ALA A 150 8.16 -6.30 32.82
N GLN A 151 8.40 -7.48 32.25
CA GLN A 151 9.63 -8.24 32.47
C GLN A 151 10.87 -7.54 31.90
N GLU A 152 10.74 -6.92 30.72
CA GLU A 152 11.81 -6.11 30.11
C GLU A 152 12.13 -4.89 30.98
N GLN A 153 11.11 -4.17 31.49
CA GLN A 153 11.29 -3.05 32.41
C GLN A 153 11.90 -3.46 33.76
N GLU A 154 11.47 -4.59 34.33
CA GLU A 154 12.05 -5.13 35.57
C GLU A 154 13.51 -5.57 35.37
N ALA A 155 13.85 -6.10 34.19
CA ALA A 155 15.22 -6.48 33.84
C ALA A 155 16.11 -5.26 33.62
N GLU A 156 15.61 -4.21 32.95
CA GLU A 156 16.31 -2.94 32.77
C GLU A 156 16.51 -2.22 34.12
N ALA A 157 15.49 -2.15 34.97
CA ALA A 157 15.60 -1.57 36.31
C ALA A 157 16.63 -2.32 37.18
N ARG A 158 16.61 -3.66 37.14
CA ARG A 158 17.61 -4.48 37.84
C ARG A 158 19.02 -4.33 37.27
N ALA A 159 19.16 -4.08 35.97
CA ALA A 159 20.46 -3.81 35.34
C ALA A 159 21.02 -2.44 35.75
N LEU A 160 20.16 -1.41 35.87
CA LEU A 160 20.55 -0.09 36.39
C LEU A 160 20.89 -0.11 37.89
N GLU A 161 20.15 -0.87 38.71
CA GLU A 161 20.46 -1.01 40.14
C GLU A 161 21.74 -1.83 40.42
N ALA A 162 22.21 -2.61 39.44
CA ALA A 162 23.41 -3.43 39.55
C ALA A 162 24.71 -2.71 39.19
N ASP A 163 24.66 -1.45 38.75
CA ASP A 163 25.84 -0.64 38.39
C ASP A 163 25.82 0.74 39.10
N PRO A 164 26.22 0.82 40.38
CA PRO A 164 26.19 2.06 41.16
C PRO A 164 27.29 3.07 40.83
N ASP A 165 28.21 2.78 39.90
CA ASP A 165 29.37 3.64 39.61
C ASP A 165 29.17 4.59 38.39
N ALA A 166 27.99 4.61 37.76
CA ALA A 166 27.73 5.48 36.60
C ALA A 166 27.52 6.98 36.95
N GLU A 167 27.23 7.33 38.21
CA GLU A 167 27.04 8.74 38.62
C GLU A 167 28.35 9.47 38.96
N LEU A 168 29.49 8.78 39.12
CA LEU A 168 30.76 9.42 39.51
C LEU A 168 31.56 10.02 38.33
N LEU A 169 31.10 9.89 37.09
CA LEU A 169 31.82 10.38 35.90
C LEU A 169 31.39 11.77 35.41
N ASP A 170 30.21 12.28 35.81
CA ASP A 170 29.79 13.63 35.43
C ASP A 170 30.37 14.74 36.33
N GLU A 171 30.73 14.42 37.59
CA GLU A 171 31.34 15.41 38.50
C GLU A 171 32.87 15.56 38.31
N ALA A 172 33.52 14.63 37.59
CA ALA A 172 34.97 14.66 37.34
C ALA A 172 35.39 15.50 36.12
N LEU A 173 34.43 15.95 35.28
CA LEU A 173 34.72 16.71 34.05
C LEU A 173 34.65 18.24 34.22
N GLU A 174 34.17 18.76 35.37
CA GLU A 174 34.10 20.21 35.63
C GLU A 174 35.27 20.76 36.48
N ALA A 175 36.23 19.91 36.87
CA ALA A 175 37.32 20.30 37.77
C ALA A 175 38.73 20.20 37.14
N GLU A 176 39.01 20.96 36.07
CA GLU A 176 40.39 21.41 35.80
C GLU A 176 40.45 22.89 35.37
N PRO A 177 41.02 23.79 36.20
CA PRO A 177 41.31 25.16 35.83
C PRO A 177 42.73 25.32 35.27
N CYS A 178 42.88 26.26 34.33
CA CYS A 178 44.07 27.08 34.02
C CYS A 178 45.46 26.40 33.86
N GLY A 179 46.10 26.65 32.71
CA GLY A 179 47.55 26.55 32.59
C GLY A 179 48.11 27.11 31.28
N GLU A 180 48.49 28.39 31.29
CA GLU A 180 49.39 29.05 30.33
C GLU A 180 50.63 28.21 30.00
N VAL A 181 51.15 28.27 28.77
CA VAL A 181 52.57 28.61 28.51
C VAL A 181 52.76 29.03 27.03
N GLY A 182 53.43 30.17 26.80
CA GLY A 182 54.35 30.35 25.67
C GLY A 182 54.05 31.49 24.71
#